data_AF-A0A7Z0NR97-F1
#
_entry.id   AF-A0A7Z0NR97-F1
#
_cell.length_a   1.000
_cell.length_b   1.000
_cell.length_c   1.000
_cell.angle_alpha   90.00
_cell.angle_beta   90.00
_cell.angle_gamma   90.00
#
_symmetry.space_group_name_H-M   'P 1'
#
loop_
_entity.id
_entity.type
_entity.pdbx_description
1 polymer ?
#
loop_
_entity_poly.entity_id
_entity_poly.type
_entity_poly.pdbx_seq_one_letter_code
_entity_poly.pdbx_strand_id
1 'polypeptide(L)'
;MNVLDLGGRVESWATVPVRPAHVHVVNLEPLPTELPAWAEADQADACELPKRFFGRRYDLVFSNSVLEHVGGYERRRRMAEAVRELAPAYWVQTPYRYFPVEPHWVAPAMQFLPVSARVVVARKWPLAYTPGKSYEAAMRQVLTTELIGRAELRYLFPDAGSRNEQLLGLTKSLIAIRGLSSA
;
A
#
# COMPACT_ATOMS: atom_id res chain seq x y z
N MET A 1 -21.47 -5.13 -1.16
CA MET A 1 -20.26 -4.68 -0.46
C MET A 1 -19.74 -3.42 -1.13
N ASN A 2 -19.53 -2.38 -0.33
CA ASN A 2 -18.93 -1.10 -0.70
C ASN A 2 -17.48 -1.09 -0.20
N VAL A 3 -16.52 -1.03 -1.12
CA VAL A 3 -15.09 -1.10 -0.81
C VAL A 3 -14.45 0.26 -1.03
N LEU A 4 -13.63 0.71 -0.08
CA LEU A 4 -12.70 1.82 -0.27
C LEU A 4 -11.30 1.25 -0.53
N ASP A 5 -10.75 1.47 -1.72
CA ASP A 5 -9.41 1.07 -2.11
C ASP A 5 -8.46 2.26 -2.02
N LEU A 6 -7.52 2.22 -1.07
CA LEU A 6 -6.50 3.24 -0.89
C LEU A 6 -5.24 2.85 -1.67
N GLY A 7 -4.93 3.65 -2.68
CA GLY A 7 -3.77 3.60 -3.57
C GLY A 7 -3.87 2.63 -4.75
N GLY A 8 -5.03 2.00 -4.95
CA GLY A 8 -5.28 1.13 -6.10
C GLY A 8 -5.70 1.85 -7.38
N ARG A 9 -6.25 1.08 -8.31
CA ARG A 9 -6.70 1.52 -9.64
C ARG A 9 -8.01 0.82 -9.98
N VAL A 10 -8.95 1.52 -10.62
CA VAL A 10 -10.28 0.97 -10.95
C VAL A 10 -10.15 -0.23 -11.90
N GLU A 11 -9.19 -0.18 -12.82
CA GLU A 11 -8.89 -1.22 -13.79
C GLU A 11 -8.51 -2.55 -13.12
N SER A 12 -7.83 -2.51 -11.97
CA SER A 12 -7.48 -3.71 -11.20
C SER A 12 -8.74 -4.49 -10.80
N TRP A 13 -9.80 -3.78 -10.41
CA TRP A 13 -11.08 -4.37 -10.01
C TRP A 13 -11.93 -4.88 -11.19
N ALA A 14 -11.62 -4.50 -12.42
CA ALA A 14 -12.31 -5.05 -13.59
C ALA A 14 -11.91 -6.52 -13.88
N THR A 15 -10.76 -6.95 -13.37
CA THR A 15 -10.16 -8.27 -13.66
C THR A 15 -10.35 -9.30 -12.55
N VAL A 16 -10.86 -8.89 -11.38
CA VAL A 16 -11.05 -9.81 -10.25
C VAL A 16 -12.22 -10.75 -10.50
N PRO A 17 -12.12 -12.03 -10.10
CA PRO A 17 -13.18 -13.03 -10.33
C PRO A 17 -14.47 -12.71 -9.56
N VAL A 18 -14.36 -12.00 -8.43
CA VAL A 18 -15.49 -11.54 -7.64
C VAL A 18 -15.30 -10.05 -7.37
N ARG A 19 -16.18 -9.24 -7.97
CA ARG A 19 -16.14 -7.78 -7.87
C ARG A 19 -17.12 -7.29 -6.79
N PRO A 20 -16.75 -6.30 -5.96
CA PRO A 20 -17.71 -5.68 -5.06
C PRO A 20 -18.85 -5.01 -5.84
N ALA A 21 -19.97 -4.78 -5.15
CA ALA A 21 -21.10 -4.05 -5.72
C ALA A 21 -20.69 -2.62 -6.10
N HIS A 22 -19.82 -2.02 -5.29
CA HIS A 22 -19.29 -0.69 -5.51
C HIS A 22 -17.84 -0.59 -4.99
N VAL A 23 -16.96 0.08 -5.74
CA VAL A 23 -15.60 0.41 -5.30
C VAL A 23 -15.34 1.91 -5.39
N HIS A 24 -14.74 2.47 -4.34
CA HIS A 24 -14.18 3.81 -4.32
C HIS A 24 -12.67 3.71 -4.34
N VAL A 25 -12.03 4.12 -5.42
CA VAL A 25 -10.56 4.17 -5.50
C VAL A 25 -10.06 5.55 -5.10
N VAL A 26 -9.12 5.62 -4.16
CA VAL A 26 -8.41 6.85 -3.82
C VAL A 26 -6.95 6.70 -4.18
N ASN A 27 -6.42 7.61 -5.00
CA ASN A 27 -5.00 7.57 -5.37
C ASN A 27 -4.42 8.99 -5.44
N LEU A 28 -3.10 9.11 -5.28
CA LEU A 28 -2.37 10.38 -5.53
C LEU A 28 -2.17 10.63 -7.02
N GLU A 29 -2.16 9.57 -7.83
CA GLU A 29 -2.03 9.67 -9.28
C GLU A 29 -3.33 10.16 -9.95
N PRO A 30 -3.24 10.79 -11.14
CA PRO A 30 -4.40 11.16 -11.94
C PRO A 30 -5.30 9.95 -12.22
N LEU A 31 -6.61 10.19 -12.18
CA LEU A 31 -7.63 9.18 -12.37
C LEU A 31 -8.19 9.18 -13.79
N PRO A 32 -8.70 8.05 -14.28
CA PRO A 32 -9.40 7.99 -15.57
C PRO A 32 -10.65 8.89 -15.56
N THR A 33 -10.93 9.52 -16.70
CA THR A 33 -12.07 10.43 -16.86
C THR A 33 -13.40 9.68 -16.96
N GLU A 34 -13.37 8.47 -17.51
CA GLU A 34 -14.55 7.61 -17.65
C GLU A 34 -14.45 6.46 -16.66
N LEU A 35 -15.48 6.34 -15.82
CA LEU A 35 -15.58 5.29 -14.82
C LEU A 35 -16.80 4.42 -15.12
N PRO A 36 -16.71 3.10 -14.90
CA PRO A 36 -17.87 2.24 -14.99
C PRO A 36 -18.85 2.57 -13.85
N ALA A 37 -20.14 2.30 -14.06
CA ALA A 37 -21.22 2.66 -13.11
C ALA A 37 -21.08 2.08 -11.68
N TRP A 38 -20.19 1.12 -11.48
CA TRP A 38 -19.90 0.48 -10.20
C TRP A 38 -18.67 1.04 -9.48
N ALA A 39 -18.00 2.04 -10.06
CA ALA A 39 -16.79 2.63 -9.50
C ALA A 39 -16.93 4.14 -9.34
N GLU A 40 -16.32 4.65 -8.28
CA GLU A 40 -16.01 6.06 -8.10
C GLU A 40 -14.50 6.19 -7.84
N ALA A 41 -13.93 7.36 -8.13
CA ALA A 41 -12.53 7.61 -7.83
C ALA A 41 -12.28 9.06 -7.41
N ASP A 42 -11.40 9.25 -6.42
CA ASP A 42 -10.99 10.55 -5.88
C ASP A 42 -9.46 10.66 -5.84
N GLN A 43 -8.91 11.78 -6.30
CA GLN A 43 -7.49 12.05 -6.18
C GLN A 43 -7.20 12.64 -4.79
N ALA A 44 -6.64 11.84 -3.87
CA ALA A 44 -6.36 12.28 -2.51
C ALA A 44 -5.24 11.49 -1.84
N ASP A 45 -4.70 12.05 -0.76
CA ASP A 45 -3.68 11.43 0.09
C ASP A 45 -4.33 10.56 1.17
N ALA A 46 -4.01 9.26 1.19
CA ALA A 46 -4.50 8.32 2.19
C ALA A 46 -4.07 8.65 3.63
N CYS A 47 -3.03 9.49 3.80
CA CYS A 47 -2.57 9.94 5.11
C CYS A 47 -3.34 11.17 5.62
N GLU A 48 -4.08 11.86 4.75
CA GLU A 48 -4.75 13.13 5.01
C GLU A 48 -6.08 13.20 4.23
N LEU A 49 -6.90 12.16 4.41
CA LEU A 49 -8.16 12.04 3.68
C LEU A 49 -9.13 13.18 4.02
N PRO A 50 -9.83 13.77 3.03
CA PRO A 50 -10.84 14.78 3.29
C PRO A 50 -11.95 14.29 4.23
N LYS A 51 -12.50 15.18 5.07
CA LYS A 51 -13.53 14.82 6.07
C LYS A 51 -14.76 14.12 5.48
N ARG A 52 -15.10 14.38 4.20
CA ARG A 52 -16.23 13.74 3.50
C ARG A 52 -16.13 12.21 3.47
N PHE A 53 -14.93 11.63 3.55
CA PHE A 53 -14.74 10.18 3.55
C PHE A 53 -15.27 9.51 4.82
N PHE A 54 -15.11 10.16 5.97
CA PHE A 54 -15.48 9.63 7.28
C PHE A 54 -16.98 9.67 7.57
N GLY A 55 -17.74 10.46 6.79
CA GLY A 55 -19.21 10.45 6.82
C GLY A 55 -19.85 9.35 5.97
N ARG A 56 -19.06 8.66 5.14
CA ARG A 56 -19.53 7.58 4.25
C ARG A 56 -19.44 6.24 4.96
N ARG A 57 -20.32 5.31 4.58
CA ARG A 57 -20.27 3.93 5.07
C ARG A 57 -19.54 3.06 4.07
N TYR A 58 -18.38 2.54 4.46
CA TYR A 58 -17.68 1.47 3.74
C TYR A 58 -17.78 0.17 4.53
N ASP A 59 -17.89 -0.94 3.81
CA ASP A 59 -17.89 -2.27 4.43
C ASP A 59 -16.44 -2.76 4.65
N LEU A 60 -15.51 -2.38 3.76
CA LEU A 60 -14.11 -2.76 3.78
C LEU A 60 -13.22 -1.63 3.28
N VAL A 61 -12.11 -1.38 3.99
CA VAL A 61 -10.96 -0.69 3.42
C VAL A 61 -9.96 -1.71 2.88
N PHE A 62 -9.58 -1.58 1.62
CA PHE A 62 -8.53 -2.33 0.97
C PHE A 62 -7.33 -1.41 0.72
N SER A 63 -6.12 -1.87 1.00
CA SER A 63 -4.90 -1.19 0.58
C SER A 63 -3.80 -2.21 0.36
N ASN A 64 -3.13 -2.13 -0.80
CA ASN A 64 -2.12 -3.09 -1.20
C ASN A 64 -0.89 -2.35 -1.72
N SER A 65 0.26 -2.54 -1.03
CA SER A 65 1.55 -1.96 -1.40
C SER A 65 1.56 -0.42 -1.43
N VAL A 66 0.97 0.20 -0.40
CA VAL A 66 0.91 1.67 -0.24
C VAL A 66 1.65 2.12 1.02
N LEU A 67 1.55 1.35 2.10
CA LEU A 67 2.06 1.72 3.42
C LEU A 67 3.58 1.99 3.43
N GLU A 68 4.33 1.31 2.56
CA GLU A 68 5.77 1.51 2.38
C GLU A 68 6.13 2.79 1.61
N HIS A 69 5.17 3.40 0.91
CA HIS A 69 5.38 4.56 0.03
C HIS A 69 4.94 5.88 0.64
N VAL A 70 4.23 5.85 1.78
CA VAL A 70 3.69 7.07 2.36
C VAL A 70 4.75 8.01 2.96
N GLY A 71 5.99 7.54 3.17
CA GLY A 71 7.10 8.37 3.62
C GLY A 71 7.15 8.63 5.12
N GLY A 72 7.69 7.70 5.89
CA GLY A 72 7.94 7.87 7.32
C GLY A 72 6.85 7.36 8.25
N TYR A 73 7.22 7.24 9.53
CA TYR A 73 6.38 6.67 10.57
C TYR A 73 5.08 7.47 10.80
N GLU A 74 5.15 8.80 10.91
CA GLU A 74 3.94 9.60 11.19
C GLU A 74 2.89 9.48 10.08
N ARG A 75 3.32 9.40 8.83
CA ARG A 75 2.40 9.24 7.69
C ARG A 75 1.77 7.84 7.69
N ARG A 76 2.55 6.79 7.97
CA ARG A 76 2.03 5.43 8.20
C ARG A 76 1.01 5.38 9.35
N ARG A 77 1.28 6.08 10.46
CA ARG A 77 0.38 6.15 11.61
C ARG A 77 -0.97 6.79 11.22
N ARG A 78 -0.95 7.95 10.55
CA ARG A 78 -2.16 8.62 10.08
C ARG A 78 -2.97 7.76 9.10
N MET A 79 -2.29 7.12 8.14
CA MET A 79 -2.96 6.20 7.22
C MET A 79 -3.59 5.01 7.98
N ALA A 80 -2.89 4.41 8.94
CA ALA A 80 -3.42 3.30 9.72
C ALA A 80 -4.62 3.70 10.57
N GLU A 81 -4.61 4.90 11.17
CA GLU A 81 -5.75 5.47 11.89
C GLU A 81 -6.96 5.66 10.97
N ALA A 82 -6.76 6.28 9.80
CA ALA A 82 -7.81 6.46 8.82
C ALA A 82 -8.42 5.13 8.37
N VAL A 83 -7.59 4.13 8.02
CA VAL A 83 -8.04 2.78 7.64
C VAL A 83 -8.91 2.15 8.74
N ARG A 84 -8.49 2.28 10.00
CA ARG A 84 -9.20 1.69 11.15
C ARG A 84 -10.53 2.39 11.45
N GLU A 85 -10.67 3.67 11.09
CA GLU A 85 -11.89 4.46 11.30
C GLU A 85 -12.90 4.31 10.14
N LEU A 86 -12.43 4.19 8.90
CA LEU A 86 -13.28 4.29 7.70
C LEU A 86 -14.20 3.09 7.45
N ALA A 87 -13.87 1.89 7.96
CA ALA A 87 -14.70 0.70 7.79
C ALA A 87 -14.52 -0.28 8.95
N PRO A 88 -15.55 -1.09 9.29
CA PRO A 88 -15.41 -2.13 10.32
C PRO A 88 -14.42 -3.23 9.94
N ALA A 89 -14.23 -3.53 8.65
CA ALA A 89 -13.24 -4.48 8.17
C ALA A 89 -12.14 -3.79 7.34
N TYR A 90 -10.94 -4.36 7.35
CA TYR A 90 -9.86 -3.91 6.47
C TYR A 90 -8.90 -5.03 6.05
N TRP A 91 -8.26 -4.81 4.91
CA TRP A 91 -7.12 -5.57 4.39
C TRP A 91 -6.02 -4.59 4.04
N VAL A 92 -4.88 -4.68 4.73
CA VAL A 92 -3.69 -3.86 4.45
C VAL A 92 -2.50 -4.76 4.21
N GLN A 93 -1.97 -4.73 3.00
CA GLN A 93 -0.77 -5.48 2.61
C GLN A 93 0.41 -4.53 2.39
N THR A 94 1.59 -4.96 2.83
CA THR A 94 2.86 -4.27 2.56
C THR A 94 3.99 -5.30 2.40
N PRO A 95 5.00 -5.06 1.55
CA PRO A 95 6.14 -5.95 1.42
C PRO A 95 6.95 -6.04 2.72
N TYR A 96 7.49 -7.21 3.01
CA TYR A 96 8.21 -7.47 4.24
C TYR A 96 9.67 -7.04 4.15
N ARG A 97 10.12 -6.16 5.08
CA ARG A 97 11.52 -5.67 5.12
C ARG A 97 12.57 -6.77 5.05
N TYR A 98 12.31 -7.94 5.64
CA TYR A 98 13.27 -9.04 5.74
C TYR A 98 13.14 -10.13 4.66
N PHE A 99 12.33 -9.91 3.63
CA PHE A 99 12.40 -10.73 2.42
C PHE A 99 13.71 -10.41 1.66
N PRO A 100 14.48 -11.40 1.14
CA PRO A 100 15.83 -11.18 0.62
C PRO A 100 15.89 -10.36 -0.67
N VAL A 101 14.78 -10.18 -1.39
CA VAL A 101 14.72 -9.39 -2.63
C VAL A 101 13.88 -8.15 -2.40
N GLU A 102 14.48 -6.98 -2.62
CA GLU A 102 13.75 -5.72 -2.54
C GLU A 102 12.72 -5.64 -3.70
N PRO A 103 11.43 -5.37 -3.41
CA PRO A 103 10.36 -5.50 -4.41
C PRO A 103 10.34 -4.42 -5.49
N HIS A 104 10.81 -3.20 -5.23
CA HIS A 104 10.75 -2.08 -6.18
C HIS A 104 11.88 -2.10 -7.21
N TRP A 105 13.05 -2.59 -6.80
CA TRP A 105 14.23 -2.68 -7.65
C TRP A 105 14.58 -4.12 -8.04
N VAL A 106 13.90 -5.13 -7.50
CA VAL A 106 14.20 -6.55 -7.72
C VAL A 106 15.69 -6.83 -7.45
N ALA A 107 16.20 -6.20 -6.40
CA ALA A 107 17.62 -6.16 -6.06
C ALA A 107 17.83 -6.89 -4.72
N PRO A 108 18.71 -7.91 -4.66
CA PRO A 108 18.98 -8.63 -3.42
C PRO A 108 19.47 -7.70 -2.31
N ALA A 109 18.85 -7.79 -1.13
CA ALA A 109 19.23 -7.10 0.10
C ALA A 109 19.37 -5.56 0.00
N MET A 110 18.84 -4.94 -1.07
CA MET A 110 19.04 -3.51 -1.32
C MET A 110 18.52 -2.62 -0.19
N GLN A 111 17.41 -2.99 0.44
CA GLN A 111 16.80 -2.25 1.53
C GLN A 111 17.69 -2.10 2.77
N PHE A 112 18.75 -2.91 2.90
CA PHE A 112 19.71 -2.87 4.02
C PHE A 112 20.96 -2.04 3.73
N LEU A 113 21.13 -1.57 2.49
CA LEU A 113 22.27 -0.77 2.09
C LEU A 113 22.16 0.67 2.63
N PRO A 114 23.30 1.38 2.84
CA PRO A 114 23.26 2.81 3.12
C PRO A 114 22.62 3.57 1.95
N VAL A 115 22.04 4.74 2.25
CA VAL A 115 21.26 5.54 1.28
C VAL A 115 22.01 5.78 -0.03
N SER A 116 23.30 6.13 0.04
CA SER A 116 24.12 6.37 -1.16
C SER A 116 24.19 5.14 -2.08
N ALA A 117 24.38 3.94 -1.52
CA ALA A 117 24.41 2.69 -2.27
C ALA A 117 23.03 2.33 -2.82
N ARG A 118 21.95 2.53 -2.04
CA ARG A 118 20.57 2.40 -2.53
C ARG A 118 20.33 3.28 -3.75
N VAL A 119 20.81 4.54 -3.74
CA VAL A 119 20.67 5.44 -4.90
C VAL A 119 21.44 4.94 -6.12
N VAL A 120 22.63 4.36 -5.94
CA VAL A 120 23.38 3.76 -7.06
C VAL A 120 22.61 2.58 -7.66
N VAL A 121 22.12 1.66 -6.84
CA VAL A 121 21.33 0.51 -7.28
C VAL A 121 20.05 0.99 -7.97
N ALA A 122 19.32 1.93 -7.38
CA ALA A 122 18.08 2.49 -7.94
C ALA A 122 18.26 3.08 -9.34
N ARG A 123 19.45 3.60 -9.66
CA ARG A 123 19.76 4.20 -10.96
C ARG A 123 20.30 3.21 -11.99
N LYS A 124 21.09 2.23 -11.54
CA LYS A 124 21.92 1.40 -12.42
C LYS A 124 21.49 -0.07 -12.51
N TRP A 125 20.68 -0.56 -11.57
CA TRP A 125 20.31 -1.97 -11.54
C TRP A 125 19.34 -2.29 -12.70
N PRO A 126 19.67 -3.26 -13.57
CA PRO A 126 18.95 -3.49 -14.81
C PRO A 126 17.55 -4.09 -14.61
N LEU A 127 17.28 -4.71 -13.46
CA LEU A 127 15.99 -5.34 -13.15
C LEU A 127 15.05 -4.42 -12.38
N ALA A 128 15.44 -3.17 -12.13
CA ALA A 128 14.52 -2.21 -11.53
C ALA A 128 13.35 -1.96 -12.46
N TYR A 129 12.12 -1.89 -11.93
CA TYR A 129 10.93 -1.61 -12.76
C TYR A 129 10.98 -0.24 -13.44
N THR A 130 11.75 0.69 -12.89
CA THR A 130 11.90 2.06 -13.40
C THR A 130 13.38 2.46 -13.45
N PRO A 131 14.17 1.89 -14.38
CA PRO A 131 15.60 2.16 -14.48
C PRO A 131 15.88 3.57 -15.04
N GLY A 132 17.12 4.05 -14.92
CA GLY A 132 17.56 5.30 -15.60
C GLY A 132 17.12 6.61 -14.94
N LYS A 133 16.66 6.58 -13.69
CA LYS A 133 16.25 7.80 -12.95
C LYS A 133 17.40 8.80 -12.79
N SER A 134 17.03 10.08 -12.77
CA SER A 134 17.95 11.15 -12.33
C SER A 134 18.39 10.89 -10.88
N TYR A 135 19.52 11.47 -10.49
CA TYR A 135 20.00 11.36 -9.11
C TYR A 135 18.95 11.83 -8.10
N GLU A 136 18.32 12.99 -8.37
CA GLU A 136 17.30 13.56 -7.50
C GLU A 136 16.06 12.66 -7.38
N ALA A 137 15.56 12.13 -8.50
CA ALA A 137 14.40 11.25 -8.50
C ALA A 137 14.69 9.93 -7.76
N ALA A 138 15.88 9.35 -7.96
CA ALA A 138 16.31 8.15 -7.24
C ALA A 138 16.48 8.41 -5.74
N MET A 139 17.11 9.53 -5.37
CA MET A 139 17.26 9.95 -3.97
C MET A 139 15.90 10.09 -3.29
N ARG A 140 14.97 10.80 -3.93
CA ARG A 140 13.61 10.99 -3.42
C ARG A 140 12.92 9.65 -3.19
N GLN A 141 12.92 8.76 -4.18
CA GLN A 141 12.30 7.44 -4.07
C GLN A 141 12.91 6.59 -2.96
N VAL A 142 14.24 6.58 -2.84
CA VAL A 142 14.96 5.82 -1.81
C VAL A 142 14.61 6.32 -0.40
N LEU A 143 14.47 7.64 -0.22
CA LEU A 143 14.14 8.24 1.07
C LEU A 143 12.66 8.10 1.44
N THR A 144 11.76 8.04 0.46
CA THR A 144 10.31 7.91 0.73
C THR A 144 9.84 6.45 0.81
N THR A 145 10.58 5.51 0.22
CA THR A 145 10.23 4.09 0.19
C THR A 145 10.89 3.35 1.34
N GLU A 146 10.06 2.89 2.27
CA GLU A 146 10.48 2.24 3.51
C GLU A 146 9.64 0.99 3.77
N LEU A 147 10.24 -0.18 3.55
CA LEU A 147 9.63 -1.45 3.93
C LEU A 147 9.54 -1.53 5.45
N ILE A 148 8.51 -2.18 6.00
CA ILE A 148 8.33 -2.35 7.44
C ILE A 148 8.40 -3.80 7.90
N GLY A 149 8.63 -3.99 9.20
CA GLY A 149 8.63 -5.29 9.86
C GLY A 149 7.29 -5.65 10.50
N ARG A 150 7.25 -6.87 11.09
CA ARG A 150 6.07 -7.41 11.79
C ARG A 150 5.68 -6.58 13.01
N ALA A 151 6.66 -6.10 13.76
CA ALA A 151 6.42 -5.31 14.98
C ALA A 151 5.77 -3.97 14.63
N GLU A 152 6.28 -3.28 13.61
CA GLU A 152 5.70 -2.03 13.09
C GLU A 152 4.27 -2.24 12.59
N LEU A 153 4.03 -3.28 11.77
CA LEU A 153 2.67 -3.56 11.27
C LEU A 153 1.69 -3.87 12.41
N ARG A 154 2.08 -4.68 13.39
CA ARG A 154 1.26 -5.00 14.57
C ARG A 154 0.98 -3.77 15.44
N TYR A 155 1.94 -2.85 15.53
CA TYR A 155 1.76 -1.62 16.28
C TYR A 155 0.77 -0.68 15.58
N LEU A 156 0.85 -0.56 14.24
CA LEU A 156 -0.06 0.26 13.43
C LEU A 156 -1.49 -0.30 13.40
N PHE A 157 -1.63 -1.63 13.41
CA PHE A 157 -2.92 -2.34 13.34
C PHE A 157 -3.07 -3.31 14.53
N PRO A 158 -3.24 -2.80 15.77
CA PRO A 158 -3.22 -3.61 16.98
C PRO A 158 -4.44 -4.54 17.11
N ASP A 159 -5.51 -4.25 16.38
CA ASP A 159 -6.77 -4.98 16.35
C ASP A 159 -6.90 -5.93 15.15
N ALA A 160 -5.84 -6.07 14.35
CA ALA A 160 -5.80 -6.97 13.21
C ALA A 160 -5.26 -8.37 13.55
N GLY A 161 -5.82 -9.38 12.90
CA GLY A 161 -5.09 -10.62 12.64
C GLY A 161 -3.95 -10.39 11.63
N SER A 162 -2.88 -11.16 11.74
CA SER A 162 -1.74 -11.10 10.79
C SER A 162 -1.73 -12.31 9.88
N ARG A 163 -1.57 -12.09 8.57
CA ARG A 163 -1.26 -13.13 7.56
C ARG A 163 0.03 -12.80 6.82
N ASN A 164 0.61 -13.82 6.19
CA ASN A 164 1.83 -13.71 5.42
C ASN A 164 1.55 -14.20 3.99
N GLU A 165 1.98 -13.42 3.00
CA GLU A 165 2.17 -13.91 1.64
C GLU A 165 3.55 -14.57 1.59
N GLN A 166 3.61 -15.83 1.15
CA GLN A 166 4.86 -16.58 1.07
C GLN A 166 5.28 -16.85 -0.37
N LEU A 167 6.59 -16.80 -0.60
CA LEU A 167 7.23 -17.22 -1.85
C LEU A 167 8.39 -18.14 -1.49
N LEU A 168 8.36 -19.38 -1.99
CA LEU A 168 9.37 -20.41 -1.71
C LEU A 168 9.64 -20.60 -0.19
N GLY A 169 8.57 -20.59 0.61
CA GLY A 169 8.63 -20.74 2.07
C GLY A 169 9.08 -19.49 2.85
N LEU A 170 9.56 -18.45 2.17
CA LEU A 170 9.93 -17.17 2.78
C LEU A 170 8.72 -16.24 2.81
N THR A 171 8.57 -15.46 3.89
CA THR A 171 7.55 -14.40 3.93
C THR A 171 7.98 -13.28 3.01
N LYS A 172 7.20 -13.03 1.97
CA LYS A 172 7.41 -11.95 1.00
C LYS A 172 6.70 -10.67 1.43
N SER A 173 5.46 -10.80 1.88
CA SER A 173 4.62 -9.66 2.27
C SER A 173 3.88 -9.94 3.57
N LEU A 174 3.60 -8.89 4.31
CA LEU A 174 2.80 -8.92 5.52
C LEU A 174 1.41 -8.37 5.23
N ILE A 175 0.40 -8.96 5.87
CA ILE A 175 -1.00 -8.58 5.68
C ILE A 175 -1.65 -8.41 7.05
N ALA A 176 -2.17 -7.22 7.34
CA ALA A 176 -3.05 -6.94 8.48
C ALA A 176 -4.51 -7.07 8.03
N ILE A 177 -5.28 -7.89 8.73
CA ILE A 177 -6.69 -8.18 8.41
C ILE A 177 -7.55 -8.00 9.64
N ARG A 178 -8.55 -7.13 9.55
CA ARG A 178 -9.67 -7.07 10.50
C ARG A 178 -10.92 -7.53 9.78
N GLY A 179 -11.52 -8.62 10.24
CA GLY A 179 -12.77 -9.13 9.69
C GLY A 179 -13.99 -8.43 10.28
N LEU A 180 -15.15 -8.61 9.65
CA LEU A 180 -16.42 -8.36 10.32
C LEU A 180 -16.58 -9.43 11.39
N SER A 181 -16.55 -9.07 12.67
CA SER A 181 -16.96 -10.00 13.72
C SER A 181 -18.37 -10.47 13.39
N SER A 182 -18.55 -11.79 13.25
CA SER A 182 -19.88 -12.39 13.27
C SER A 182 -20.50 -12.06 14.62
N ALA A 183 -21.48 -11.15 14.62
CA ALA A 183 -22.36 -10.93 15.76
C ALA A 183 -23.23 -12.16 15.99
#